data_AF-A0A948BFT6-F1
#
_entry.id   AF-A0A948BFT6-F1
#
_cell.length_a   1.000
_cell.length_b   1.000
_cell.length_c   1.000
_cell.angle_alpha   90.00
_cell.angle_beta   90.00
_cell.angle_gamma   90.00
#
_symmetry.space_group_name_H-M   'P 1'
#
loop_
_entity.id
_entity.type
_entity.pdbx_description
1 polymer ?
#
loop_
_entity_poly.entity_id
_entity_poly.type
_entity_poly.pdbx_seq_one_letter_code
_entity_poly.pdbx_strand_id
1 'polypeptide(L)' 'MVLDNWGREQRNKYLSMLDASFHSIVRQPGIGIACHYIRPGYRKYHVGRHLVFYRKTSKHIEIIRILHDSMDVESNF' A
#
# COMPACT_ATOMS: atom_id res chain seq x y z
N MET A 1 -12.50 24.91 21.03
CA MET A 1 -11.60 23.82 21.49
C MET A 1 -12.49 22.60 21.73
N VAL A 2 -12.39 21.43 21.10
CA VAL A 2 -11.37 20.76 20.29
C VAL A 2 -12.12 19.72 19.43
N LEU A 3 -11.97 19.74 18.10
CA LEU A 3 -12.43 18.65 17.21
C LEU A 3 -11.28 18.08 16.36
N ASP A 4 -10.03 18.37 16.73
CA ASP A 4 -8.84 17.98 15.95
C ASP A 4 -8.25 16.63 16.42
N ASN A 5 -8.57 16.18 17.64
CA ASN A 5 -7.87 15.03 18.24
C ASN A 5 -8.32 13.67 17.66
N TRP A 6 -9.60 13.52 17.29
CA TRP A 6 -10.08 12.30 16.62
C TRP A 6 -9.48 12.15 15.21
N GLY A 7 -9.34 13.25 14.46
CA GLY A 7 -8.68 13.23 13.16
C GLY A 7 -7.20 12.85 13.27
N ARG A 8 -6.50 13.31 14.31
CA ARG A 8 -5.08 12.96 14.55
C ARG A 8 -4.88 11.51 14.94
N GLU A 9 -5.67 10.98 15.87
CA GLU A 9 -5.55 9.57 16.27
C GLU A 9 -5.87 8.62 15.12
N GLN A 10 -6.90 8.94 14.34
CA GLN A 10 -7.28 8.12 13.19
C GLN A 10 -6.23 8.20 12.08
N ARG A 11 -5.64 9.38 11.84
CA ARG A 11 -4.50 9.55 10.93
C ARG A 11 -3.27 8.78 11.41
N ASN A 12 -2.96 8.81 12.70
CA ASN A 12 -1.81 8.11 13.26
C ASN A 12 -1.98 6.59 13.14
N LYS A 13 -3.15 6.05 13.49
CA LYS A 13 -3.47 4.62 13.30
C LYS A 13 -3.35 4.20 11.83
N TYR A 14 -3.83 5.04 10.92
CA TYR A 14 -3.71 4.80 9.49
C TYR A 14 -2.26 4.75 8.99
N LEU A 15 -1.43 5.73 9.38
CA LEU A 15 -0.01 5.76 9.03
C LEU A 15 0.74 4.56 9.63
N SER A 16 0.43 4.19 10.88
CA SER A 16 1.01 2.99 11.51
C SER A 16 0.63 1.70 10.80
N MET A 17 -0.60 1.59 10.29
CA MET A 17 -1.02 0.42 9.51
C MET A 17 -0.24 0.31 8.19
N LEU A 18 -0.05 1.42 7.49
CA LEU A 18 0.77 1.44 6.26
C LEU A 18 2.22 1.07 6.55
N ASP A 19 2.81 1.64 7.61
CA ASP A 19 4.19 1.36 7.99
C ASP A 19 4.40 -0.12 8.34
N ALA A 20 3.52 -0.70 9.17
CA ALA A 20 3.55 -2.13 9.49
C ALA A 20 3.41 -3.00 8.23
N SER A 21 2.63 -2.55 7.25
CA SER A 21 2.45 -3.25 5.99
C SER A 21 3.71 -3.20 5.12
N PHE A 22 4.43 -2.08 5.08
CA PHE A 22 5.72 -2.01 4.38
C PHE A 22 6.76 -2.94 5.01
N HIS A 23 6.83 -3.01 6.33
CA HIS A 23 7.69 -3.97 7.03
C HIS A 23 7.32 -5.42 6.67
N SER A 24 6.03 -5.70 6.55
CA SER A 24 5.53 -7.03 6.14
C SER A 24 5.95 -7.37 4.71
N ILE A 25 5.85 -6.41 3.78
CA ILE A 25 6.30 -6.57 2.39
C ILE A 25 7.81 -6.82 2.33
N VAL A 26 8.61 -6.10 3.11
CA VAL A 26 10.07 -6.31 3.15
C VAL A 26 10.41 -7.69 3.71
N ARG A 27 9.75 -8.10 4.80
CA ARG A 27 10.00 -9.40 5.45
C ARG A 27 9.59 -10.57 4.57
N GLN A 28 8.49 -10.43 3.85
CA GLN A 28 7.98 -11.46 2.95
C GLN A 28 7.52 -10.82 1.63
N PRO A 29 8.45 -10.59 0.67
CA PRO A 29 8.11 -9.97 -0.62
C PRO A 29 7.13 -10.76 -1.47
N GLY A 30 6.81 -12.00 -1.07
CA GLY A 30 5.85 -12.88 -1.70
C GLY A 30 4.39 -12.66 -1.28
N ILE A 31 4.10 -11.85 -0.25
CA ILE A 31 2.73 -11.69 0.30
C ILE A 31 1.74 -11.04 -0.66
N GLY A 32 2.24 -10.26 -1.61
CA GLY A 32 1.41 -9.59 -2.60
C GLY A 32 1.07 -10.50 -3.76
N ILE A 33 -0.11 -10.31 -4.35
CA ILE A 33 -0.56 -11.01 -5.54
C ILE A 33 0.28 -10.51 -6.73
N ALA A 34 0.86 -11.43 -7.49
CA ALA A 34 1.61 -11.08 -8.70
C ALA A 34 0.70 -10.44 -9.74
N CYS A 35 1.16 -9.34 -10.34
CA CYS A 35 0.44 -8.59 -11.39
C CYS A 35 1.31 -8.47 -12.63
N HIS A 36 1.80 -9.60 -13.12
CA HIS A 36 2.68 -9.66 -14.29
C HIS A 36 2.00 -9.11 -15.56
N TYR A 37 0.67 -9.10 -15.61
CA TYR A 37 -0.12 -8.47 -16.66
C TYR A 37 0.09 -6.96 -16.78
N ILE A 38 0.47 -6.26 -15.68
CA ILE A 38 0.85 -4.84 -15.72
C ILE A 38 2.32 -4.72 -16.11
N ARG A 39 3.19 -5.44 -15.37
CA ARG A 39 4.63 -5.52 -15.65
C ARG A 39 5.23 -6.73 -14.92
N PRO A 40 6.16 -7.47 -15.52
CA PRO A 40 6.86 -8.57 -14.84
C PRO A 40 7.49 -8.11 -13.52
N GLY A 41 7.39 -8.96 -12.50
CA GLY A 41 7.89 -8.68 -11.15
C GLY A 41 7.02 -7.76 -10.27
N TYR A 42 5.95 -7.16 -10.81
CA TYR A 42 5.03 -6.36 -10.00
C TYR A 42 4.14 -7.23 -9.14
N ARG A 43 3.82 -6.72 -7.96
CA ARG A 43 2.91 -7.30 -6.99
C ARG A 43 2.00 -6.22 -6.42
N LYS A 44 0.80 -6.61 -6.02
CA LYS A 44 -0.15 -5.76 -5.30
C LYS A 44 -0.51 -6.37 -3.95
N TYR A 45 -0.68 -5.55 -2.93
CA TYR A 45 -1.05 -5.97 -1.58
C TYR A 45 -2.09 -5.03 -0.98
N HIS A 46 -3.20 -5.58 -0.48
CA HIS A 46 -4.25 -4.82 0.15
C HIS A 46 -3.88 -4.50 1.60
N VAL A 47 -4.02 -3.23 1.98
CA VAL A 47 -3.71 -2.67 3.30
C VAL A 47 -4.89 -1.80 3.74
N GLY A 48 -5.83 -2.39 4.46
CA GLY A 48 -7.10 -1.74 4.76
C GLY A 48 -7.81 -1.34 3.47
N ARG A 49 -8.12 -0.04 3.31
CA ARG A 49 -8.73 0.53 2.10
C ARG A 49 -7.73 0.97 1.03
N HIS A 50 -6.52 0.40 1.03
CA HIS A 50 -5.48 0.80 0.09
C HIS A 50 -4.91 -0.40 -0.64
N LEU A 51 -4.56 -0.19 -1.90
CA LEU A 51 -3.84 -1.14 -2.72
C LEU A 51 -2.42 -0.65 -2.97
N VAL A 52 -1.45 -1.35 -2.40
CA VAL A 52 -0.03 -1.04 -2.55
C VAL A 52 0.56 -1.85 -3.70
N PHE A 53 1.02 -1.17 -4.74
CA PHE A 53 1.80 -1.77 -5.82
C PHE A 53 3.28 -1.66 -5.50
N TYR A 54 3.99 -2.77 -5.61
CA TYR A 54 5.42 -2.83 -5.36
C TYR A 54 6.10 -3.85 -6.26
N ARG A 55 7.43 -3.79 -6.30
CA ARG A 55 8.26 -4.85 -6.87
C ARG A 55 9.47 -5.12 -6.00
N LYS A 56 9.95 -6.35 -6.04
CA LYS A 56 11.22 -6.74 -5.43
C LYS A 56 12.33 -6.54 -6.44
N THR A 57 13.39 -5.84 -6.04
CA THR A 57 14.66 -5.77 -6.77
C THR A 57 15.68 -6.71 -6.11
N SER A 58 16.92 -6.76 -6.63
CA SER A 58 17.99 -7.52 -5.98
C SER A 58 18.41 -6.96 -4.62
N LYS A 59 18.12 -5.67 -4.34
CA LYS A 59 18.61 -4.97 -3.13
C LYS A 59 17.50 -4.48 -2.20
N HIS A 60 16.31 -4.20 -2.72
CA HIS A 60 15.25 -3.52 -1.96
C HIS A 60 13.85 -3.83 -2.50
N ILE A 61 12.84 -3.36 -1.76
CA ILE A 61 11.46 -3.27 -2.24
C ILE A 61 11.24 -1.85 -2.75
N GLU A 62 10.68 -1.72 -3.95
CA GLU A 62 10.21 -0.44 -4.48
C GLU A 62 8.70 -0.37 -4.37
N ILE A 63 8.19 0.58 -3.60
CA ILE A 63 6.77 0.94 -3.62
C ILE A 63 6.55 1.82 -4.86
N ILE A 64 5.73 1.33 -5.78
CA ILE A 64 5.47 2.00 -7.05
C ILE A 64 4.26 2.94 -6.93
N ARG A 65 3.20 2.48 -6.25
CA ARG A 65 1.96 3.26 -6.10
C ARG A 65 1.18 2.78 -4.88
N ILE A 66 0.42 3.69 -4.28
CA ILE A 66 -0.58 3.38 -3.26
C ILE A 66 -1.89 3.98 -3.77
N LEU A 67 -2.87 3.12 -4.04
CA LEU A 67 -4.21 3.54 -4.44
C LEU A 67 -5.16 3.41 -3.25
N HIS A 68 -6.15 4.28 -3.14
CA HIS A 68 -7.26 4.09 -2.21
C HIS A 68 -8.35 3.27 -2.91
N ASP A 69 -9.00 2.33 -2.22
CA ASP A 69 -10.02 1.43 -2.78
C ASP A 69 -11.25 2.20 -3.30
N SER A 70 -11.49 3.42 -2.81
CA SER A 70 -12.54 4.30 -3.37
C SER A 70 -12.15 4.98 -4.69
N MET A 71 -10.98 4.68 -5.28
CA MET A 71 -10.67 5.01 -6.68
C MET A 71 -11.27 3.98 -7.66
N ASP A 72 -12.40 3.36 -7.31
CA ASP A 72 -13.13 2.43 -8.17
C ASP A 72 -13.95 3.13 -9.28
N VAL A 73 -13.91 4.46 -9.41
CA VAL A 73 -14.63 5.18 -10.48
C VAL A 73 -13.86 6.44 -10.90
N GLU A 74 -12.67 6.27 -11.49
CA GLU A 74 -12.03 7.20 -12.46
C GLU A 74 -10.52 7.02 -12.44
N SER A 75 -10.00 6.10 -13.24
CA SER A 75 -8.66 6.28 -13.81
C SER A 75 -8.53 5.37 -15.03
N ASN A 76 -8.83 5.97 -16.18
CA ASN A 76 -8.28 5.56 -17.47
C ASN A 76 -6.77 5.34 -17.32
N PHE A 77 -6.32 4.11 -17.52
CA PHE A 77 -5.00 3.75 -18.00
C PHE A 77 -5.14 2.56 -18.95
#